data_AF-A0AAV9Z1D9-F1
#
_entry.id   AF-A0AAV9Z1D9-F1
#
_cell.length_a   1.000
_cell.length_b   1.000
_cell.length_c   1.000
_cell.angle_alpha   90.00
_cell.angle_beta   90.00
_cell.angle_gamma   90.00
#
_symmetry.space_group_name_H-M   'P 1'
#
loop_
_entity.id
_entity.type
_entity.pdbx_description
1 polymer ?
#
loop_
_entity_poly.entity_id
_entity_poly.type
_entity_poly.pdbx_seq_one_letter_code
_entity_poly.pdbx_strand_id
1 'polypeptide(L)'
;MATTRNLRPRKNASSTKASKPAKSVAKKSKTTASVPAPAKKIGAKPARQSHTGRPAESKTAAQPSSSSLLQHSQQTTDEWYKAARTKTGYANYVKSGKKWLEEWTSEGRLEDEIAADAFDVIAEHTPLALRALTAYKCEHLERSFASAEGLRSAFKDYFERVCGCQGDFWKYNSHTQKWEGNPVFESGFKTYYESLKNRHNRTGTATQALPMLPADLKVIMTYLDSEEGMKAFTITQRLYFKAFTSTAFTLWTRNDELVNLQFKDVKLDLRSKTGIPYHEFSLIFRKTNKDPTKVQKYMVQVDVGHPEIDCYTHVKAWKVHMEARIYMNSDSRFQAAGEQFQYTMEERTFMTGSPARAIPQDIEDSKGGRERAKQGSEATVQKSCLILLPDRKWSLKAVKWWGGWSSNENVGTLMRYLLDELMAYEEGFSDIMMDDRVIDRHETFMGEDSTAPLSKADLVKFEESMVAKLQLILSESTGARMLPLVQNLPPPHCTELGSTPEPLPNPPISSSSPPSPASSPKPYVPRPSRIPSTKSLDDALTYWNHGAPGKGLDIPLKDWLTLFKPSDYSSEGVKFGNIRFVCEEFYTHCNGDFTLFELEFPGLRQRFTLLMKAVREKRKIRGDTKSRKRSHK
;
A
#
# COMPACT_ATOMS: atom_id res chain seq x y z
N MET A 1 23.99 -13.81 58.25
CA MET A 1 23.30 -12.51 58.49
C MET A 1 22.38 -12.24 57.31
N ALA A 2 21.08 -12.10 57.56
CA ALA A 2 20.10 -11.76 56.53
C ALA A 2 19.60 -10.33 56.74
N THR A 3 19.21 -9.62 55.68
CA THR A 3 18.57 -8.31 55.81
C THR A 3 17.44 -8.17 54.80
N THR A 4 16.23 -8.41 55.29
CA THR A 4 14.96 -8.21 54.60
C THR A 4 14.51 -6.75 54.67
N ARG A 5 13.93 -6.23 53.58
CA ARG A 5 13.00 -5.07 53.53
C ARG A 5 12.62 -4.79 52.06
N ASN A 6 11.41 -4.40 51.69
CA ASN A 6 10.10 -4.63 52.32
C ASN A 6 9.03 -4.36 51.25
N LEU A 7 8.15 -5.32 50.96
CA LEU A 7 6.98 -5.09 50.10
C LEU A 7 5.95 -4.22 50.86
N ARG A 8 5.39 -3.20 50.20
CA ARG A 8 4.21 -2.47 50.71
C ARG A 8 2.93 -2.97 50.01
N PRO A 9 1.84 -3.22 50.74
CA PRO A 9 0.62 -3.82 50.17
C PRO A 9 -0.27 -2.78 49.46
N ARG A 10 -0.96 -3.23 48.41
CA ARG A 10 -2.13 -2.52 47.85
C ARG A 10 -3.26 -2.54 48.89
N LYS A 11 -3.83 -1.37 49.21
CA LYS A 11 -5.10 -1.30 49.95
C LYS A 11 -6.27 -1.42 48.98
N ASN A 12 -7.13 -2.41 49.21
CA ASN A 12 -8.48 -2.41 48.64
C ASN A 12 -9.32 -1.35 49.36
N ALA A 13 -10.10 -0.58 48.61
CA ALA A 13 -11.13 0.31 49.14
C ALA A 13 -12.43 0.08 48.37
N SER A 14 -13.35 -0.65 49.00
CA SER A 14 -14.73 -0.82 48.55
C SER A 14 -15.53 0.45 48.83
N SER A 15 -16.20 1.01 47.81
CA SER A 15 -17.14 2.11 47.98
C SER A 15 -18.44 1.82 47.21
N THR A 16 -19.39 1.28 47.97
CA THR A 16 -20.84 1.50 47.89
C THR A 16 -21.43 2.22 46.66
N LYS A 17 -22.31 1.50 45.95
CA LYS A 17 -23.30 2.11 45.03
C LYS A 17 -24.18 3.11 45.78
N ALA A 18 -24.28 4.34 45.28
CA ALA A 18 -25.33 5.30 45.63
C ALA A 18 -26.29 5.47 44.46
N SER A 19 -27.59 5.39 44.72
CA SER A 19 -28.65 5.53 43.70
C SER A 19 -28.77 6.98 43.21
N LYS A 20 -29.03 7.16 41.90
CA LYS A 20 -29.45 8.44 41.34
C LYS A 20 -30.99 8.48 41.26
N PRO A 21 -31.67 9.48 41.83
CA PRO A 21 -33.11 9.65 41.67
C PRO A 21 -33.44 10.28 40.30
N ALA A 22 -34.58 9.88 39.72
CA ALA A 22 -35.12 10.50 38.52
C ALA A 22 -35.67 11.91 38.80
N LYS A 23 -35.52 12.85 37.86
CA LYS A 23 -36.29 14.11 37.85
C LYS A 23 -36.85 14.45 36.46
N SER A 24 -38.16 14.20 36.35
CA SER A 24 -39.18 15.04 35.71
C SER A 24 -38.76 15.97 34.55
N VAL A 25 -39.23 15.58 33.36
CA VAL A 25 -39.87 16.42 32.34
C VAL A 25 -40.19 17.87 32.77
N ALA A 26 -39.71 18.83 31.97
CA ALA A 26 -40.32 20.16 31.85
C ALA A 26 -40.27 20.62 30.38
N LYS A 27 -41.41 20.56 29.68
CA LYS A 27 -41.54 21.15 28.34
C LYS A 27 -41.45 22.67 28.45
N LYS A 28 -40.52 23.30 27.72
CA LYS A 28 -40.62 24.72 27.35
C LYS A 28 -40.65 24.86 25.84
N SER A 29 -41.85 25.14 25.32
CA SER A 29 -42.07 25.67 23.99
C SER A 29 -41.31 26.99 23.82
N LYS A 30 -40.60 27.16 22.70
CA LYS A 30 -40.14 28.49 22.28
C LYS A 30 -40.40 28.72 20.80
N THR A 31 -41.03 29.87 20.56
CA THR A 31 -41.69 30.32 19.34
C THR A 31 -40.76 30.38 18.12
N THR A 32 -41.32 30.05 16.96
CA THR A 32 -40.73 30.26 15.64
C THR A 32 -40.59 31.75 15.33
N ALA A 33 -39.41 32.18 14.89
CA ALA A 33 -39.19 33.47 14.24
C ALA A 33 -38.52 33.21 12.89
N SER A 34 -39.15 33.66 11.81
CA SER A 34 -38.67 33.49 10.44
C SER A 34 -37.67 34.59 10.06
N VAL A 35 -36.57 34.21 9.40
CA VAL A 35 -35.68 35.13 8.68
C VAL A 35 -35.35 34.51 7.31
N PRO A 36 -35.30 35.27 6.20
CA PRO A 36 -35.39 34.69 4.86
C PRO A 36 -34.05 34.15 4.33
N ALA A 37 -34.13 33.18 3.43
CA ALA A 37 -32.97 32.66 2.69
C ALA A 37 -32.52 33.63 1.58
N PRO A 38 -31.20 33.78 1.32
CA PRO A 38 -30.70 34.55 0.19
C PRO A 38 -30.93 33.84 -1.14
N ALA A 39 -31.36 34.59 -2.15
CA ALA A 39 -31.80 34.05 -3.44
C ALA A 39 -30.67 33.42 -4.27
N LYS A 40 -30.93 32.22 -4.82
CA LYS A 40 -30.10 31.62 -5.88
C LYS A 40 -30.30 32.38 -7.19
N LYS A 41 -29.25 33.04 -7.71
CA LYS A 41 -29.24 33.49 -9.11
C LYS A 41 -29.14 32.27 -10.04
N ILE A 42 -30.15 32.10 -10.89
CA ILE A 42 -30.17 31.11 -11.98
C ILE A 42 -29.33 31.69 -13.13
N GLY A 43 -28.19 31.07 -13.42
CA GLY A 43 -27.36 31.36 -14.59
C GLY A 43 -27.74 30.44 -15.76
N ALA A 44 -28.03 31.01 -16.93
CA ALA A 44 -28.53 30.27 -18.09
C ALA A 44 -27.50 29.32 -18.72
N LYS A 45 -27.99 28.25 -19.38
CA LYS A 45 -27.20 27.37 -20.24
C LYS A 45 -26.69 28.15 -21.47
N PRO A 46 -25.39 28.08 -21.84
CA PRO A 46 -24.97 28.47 -23.18
C PRO A 46 -25.36 27.39 -24.20
N ALA A 47 -25.78 27.82 -25.39
CA ALA A 47 -26.27 26.95 -26.43
C ALA A 47 -25.15 26.17 -27.15
N ARG A 48 -25.53 25.02 -27.71
CA ARG A 48 -24.69 24.13 -28.52
C ARG A 48 -24.32 24.80 -29.84
N GLN A 49 -23.12 25.39 -29.94
CA GLN A 49 -22.60 25.92 -31.21
C GLN A 49 -21.88 24.83 -32.02
N SER A 50 -22.21 24.78 -33.31
CA SER A 50 -21.63 23.89 -34.31
C SER A 50 -20.23 24.34 -34.74
N HIS A 51 -19.28 23.41 -34.78
CA HIS A 51 -17.99 23.68 -35.41
C HIS A 51 -18.14 23.75 -36.94
N THR A 52 -18.18 24.98 -37.46
CA THR A 52 -17.93 25.30 -38.87
C THR A 52 -16.95 26.46 -38.94
N GLY A 53 -16.04 26.46 -39.92
CA GLY A 53 -15.15 27.58 -40.22
C GLY A 53 -14.03 27.83 -39.19
N ARG A 54 -12.77 27.62 -39.60
CA ARG A 54 -11.58 28.08 -38.88
C ARG A 54 -10.96 29.26 -39.63
N PRO A 55 -11.13 30.52 -39.18
CA PRO A 55 -10.33 31.63 -39.69
C PRO A 55 -8.92 31.55 -39.08
N ALA A 56 -7.90 31.80 -39.90
CA ALA A 56 -6.54 31.94 -39.42
C ALA A 56 -6.29 33.39 -38.95
N GLU A 57 -6.61 33.70 -37.69
CA GLU A 57 -6.19 34.96 -37.07
C GLU A 57 -4.85 34.77 -36.35
N SER A 58 -3.81 35.46 -36.83
CA SER A 58 -2.51 35.58 -36.16
C SER A 58 -2.62 36.51 -34.94
N LYS A 59 -3.17 35.99 -33.83
CA LYS A 59 -3.11 36.68 -32.54
C LYS A 59 -1.72 36.55 -31.95
N THR A 60 -0.94 37.62 -32.10
CA THR A 60 0.25 37.90 -31.28
C THR A 60 -0.20 37.98 -29.83
N ALA A 61 -0.09 36.86 -29.10
CA ALA A 61 -0.49 36.80 -27.71
C ALA A 61 0.43 37.73 -26.90
N ALA A 62 -0.13 38.83 -26.40
CA ALA A 62 0.59 39.76 -25.55
C ALA A 62 1.17 38.99 -24.36
N GLN A 63 2.46 39.21 -24.06
CA GLN A 63 3.10 38.46 -22.99
C GLN A 63 2.43 38.78 -21.65
N PRO A 64 2.15 37.77 -20.80
CA PRO A 64 1.46 37.97 -19.54
C PRO A 64 2.28 38.85 -18.60
N SER A 65 1.62 39.78 -17.91
CA SER A 65 2.28 40.63 -16.93
C SER A 65 2.84 39.82 -15.76
N SER A 66 3.88 40.34 -15.10
CA SER A 66 4.42 39.74 -13.87
C SER A 66 3.35 39.56 -12.79
N SER A 67 2.42 40.52 -12.65
CA SER A 67 1.27 40.42 -11.75
C SER A 67 0.33 39.26 -12.10
N SER A 68 0.02 39.05 -13.39
CA SER A 68 -0.81 37.95 -13.86
C SER A 68 -0.14 36.59 -13.64
N LEU A 69 1.18 36.50 -13.87
CA LEU A 69 1.96 35.29 -13.60
C LEU A 69 2.02 34.96 -12.11
N LEU A 70 2.22 35.96 -11.24
CA LEU A 70 2.20 35.77 -9.78
C LEU A 70 0.81 35.35 -9.27
N GLN A 71 -0.26 35.97 -9.78
CA GLN A 71 -1.63 35.58 -9.42
C GLN A 71 -1.95 34.15 -9.87
N HIS A 72 -1.52 33.75 -11.07
CA HIS A 72 -1.68 32.38 -11.56
C HIS A 72 -0.84 31.38 -10.76
N SER A 73 0.36 31.76 -10.34
CA SER A 73 1.20 30.96 -9.43
C SER A 73 0.54 30.79 -8.06
N GLN A 74 -0.10 31.83 -7.52
CA GLN A 74 -0.85 31.76 -6.27
C GLN A 74 -2.08 30.84 -6.40
N GLN A 75 -2.89 31.01 -7.45
CA GLN A 75 -4.02 30.13 -7.75
C GLN A 75 -3.60 28.67 -7.87
N THR A 76 -2.55 28.38 -8.65
CA THR A 76 -2.00 27.02 -8.81
C THR A 76 -1.52 26.47 -7.47
N THR A 77 -0.85 27.29 -6.66
CA THR A 77 -0.43 26.89 -5.31
C THR A 77 -1.64 26.58 -4.43
N ASP A 78 -2.69 27.40 -4.46
CA ASP A 78 -3.87 27.16 -3.64
C ASP A 78 -4.73 25.98 -4.09
N GLU A 79 -4.80 25.68 -5.39
CA GLU A 79 -5.50 24.51 -5.91
C GLU A 79 -4.74 23.21 -5.58
N TRP A 80 -3.41 23.19 -5.75
CA TRP A 80 -2.63 21.95 -5.77
C TRP A 80 -1.82 21.66 -4.50
N TYR A 81 -1.47 22.67 -3.69
CA TYR A 81 -0.61 22.47 -2.50
C TYR A 81 -1.32 21.78 -1.33
N LYS A 82 -2.61 22.10 -1.09
CA LYS A 82 -3.38 21.58 0.05
C LYS A 82 -4.84 21.30 -0.33
N ALA A 83 -5.28 20.08 -0.05
CA ALA A 83 -6.68 19.68 -0.25
C ALA A 83 -7.64 20.55 0.59
N ALA A 84 -8.83 20.83 0.05
CA ALA A 84 -9.84 21.66 0.72
C ALA A 84 -10.16 21.19 2.16
N ARG A 85 -10.29 19.87 2.38
CA ARG A 85 -10.51 19.28 3.72
C ARG A 85 -9.38 19.62 4.70
N THR A 86 -8.13 19.69 4.24
CA THR A 86 -6.97 20.09 5.06
C THR A 86 -7.05 21.57 5.41
N LYS A 87 -7.40 22.44 4.45
CA LYS A 87 -7.59 23.88 4.71
C LYS A 87 -8.68 24.14 5.76
N THR A 88 -9.84 23.49 5.62
CA THR A 88 -10.93 23.57 6.60
C THR A 88 -10.51 23.01 7.96
N GLY A 89 -9.77 21.90 7.99
CA GLY A 89 -9.23 21.32 9.22
C GLY A 89 -8.30 22.28 9.96
N TYR A 90 -7.37 22.92 9.25
CA TYR A 90 -6.43 23.88 9.83
C TYR A 90 -7.14 25.13 10.34
N ALA A 91 -8.09 25.68 9.57
CA ALA A 91 -8.92 26.80 10.02
C ALA A 91 -9.69 26.49 11.32
N ASN A 92 -10.19 25.25 11.46
CA ASN A 92 -10.86 24.80 12.69
C ASN A 92 -9.90 24.69 13.89
N TYR A 93 -8.67 24.21 13.70
CA TYR A 93 -7.64 24.18 14.75
C TYR A 93 -7.28 25.59 15.22
N VAL A 94 -7.00 26.52 14.29
CA VAL A 94 -6.69 27.91 14.62
C VAL A 94 -7.88 28.58 15.33
N LYS A 95 -9.10 28.43 14.81
CA LYS A 95 -10.31 28.98 15.45
C LYS A 95 -10.52 28.43 16.86
N SER A 96 -10.30 27.13 17.08
CA SER A 96 -10.38 26.56 18.43
C SER A 96 -9.25 27.04 19.35
N GLY A 97 -8.07 27.32 18.81
CA GLY A 97 -6.92 27.83 19.58
C GLY A 97 -7.12 29.27 20.02
N LYS A 98 -7.53 30.15 19.10
CA LYS A 98 -7.88 31.54 19.40
C LYS A 98 -9.01 31.64 20.42
N LYS A 99 -10.09 30.90 20.22
CA LYS A 99 -11.21 30.87 21.17
C LYS A 99 -10.76 30.42 22.58
N TRP A 100 -9.90 29.40 22.67
CA TRP A 100 -9.34 28.96 23.95
C TRP A 100 -8.50 30.05 24.62
N LEU A 101 -7.68 30.77 23.84
CA LEU A 101 -6.84 31.86 24.33
C LEU A 101 -7.69 33.03 24.86
N GLU A 102 -8.72 33.44 24.12
CA GLU A 102 -9.69 34.46 24.51
C GLU A 102 -10.42 34.07 25.81
N GLU A 103 -10.97 32.85 25.89
CA GLU A 103 -11.63 32.32 27.10
C GLU A 103 -10.66 32.34 28.30
N TRP A 104 -9.46 31.80 28.15
CA TRP A 104 -8.50 31.67 29.27
C TRP A 104 -7.89 32.99 29.73
N THR A 105 -7.72 33.96 28.83
CA THR A 105 -7.30 35.32 29.20
C THR A 105 -8.43 36.02 29.96
N SER A 106 -9.70 35.87 29.51
CA SER A 106 -10.86 36.43 30.22
C SER A 106 -11.11 35.83 31.60
N GLU A 107 -10.68 34.58 31.81
CA GLU A 107 -10.74 33.87 33.10
C GLU A 107 -9.53 34.14 34.02
N GLY A 108 -8.52 34.91 33.57
CA GLY A 108 -7.29 35.17 34.33
C GLY A 108 -6.46 33.90 34.61
N ARG A 109 -6.48 32.92 33.71
CA ARG A 109 -5.79 31.61 33.87
C ARG A 109 -4.43 31.52 33.19
N LEU A 110 -4.06 32.55 32.43
CA LEU A 110 -2.76 32.68 31.80
C LEU A 110 -1.94 33.71 32.58
N GLU A 111 -0.62 33.61 32.48
CA GLU A 111 0.30 34.63 32.99
C GLU A 111 0.00 35.98 32.31
N ASP A 112 0.10 37.10 33.03
CA ASP A 112 -0.29 38.44 32.56
C ASP A 112 0.43 38.89 31.27
N GLU A 113 1.54 38.22 30.93
CA GLU A 113 2.34 38.43 29.72
C GLU A 113 1.71 37.82 28.44
N ILE A 114 0.75 36.91 28.57
CA ILE A 114 0.09 36.24 27.43
C ILE A 114 -1.21 36.97 27.08
N ALA A 115 -1.13 37.86 26.09
CA ALA A 115 -2.30 38.59 25.59
C ALA A 115 -3.32 37.70 24.85
N ALA A 116 -4.60 38.09 24.88
CA ALA A 116 -5.70 37.36 24.22
C ALA A 116 -5.55 37.28 22.68
N ASP A 117 -4.80 38.21 22.08
CA ASP A 117 -4.48 38.30 20.67
C ASP A 117 -3.07 37.78 20.32
N ALA A 118 -2.38 37.08 21.22
CA ALA A 118 -1.00 36.61 21.02
C ALA A 118 -0.80 35.65 19.83
N PHE A 119 -1.86 35.14 19.19
CA PHE A 119 -1.79 34.41 17.92
C PHE A 119 -1.96 35.29 16.67
N ASP A 120 -2.46 36.51 16.81
CA ASP A 120 -2.65 37.49 15.72
C ASP A 120 -1.56 38.56 15.72
N VAL A 121 -1.18 39.04 16.90
CA VAL A 121 -0.02 39.92 17.09
C VAL A 121 1.17 39.06 17.49
N ILE A 122 2.08 38.83 16.54
CA ILE A 122 3.25 37.98 16.72
C ILE A 122 4.28 38.68 17.62
N ALA A 123 4.48 38.12 18.82
CA ALA A 123 5.29 38.68 19.90
C ALA A 123 6.09 37.58 20.63
N GLU A 124 6.87 37.98 21.65
CA GLU A 124 7.74 37.09 22.43
C GLU A 124 6.98 35.90 23.04
N HIS A 125 5.77 36.13 23.56
CA HIS A 125 4.96 35.13 24.24
C HIS A 125 4.10 34.27 23.28
N THR A 126 4.09 34.54 21.96
CA THR A 126 3.32 33.72 20.99
C THR A 126 3.70 32.22 21.00
N PRO A 127 4.99 31.81 21.07
CA PRO A 127 5.36 30.40 21.21
C PRO A 127 4.95 29.81 22.57
N LEU A 128 4.96 30.62 23.63
CA LEU A 128 4.53 30.20 24.98
C LEU A 128 3.03 29.90 24.99
N ALA A 129 2.21 30.79 24.41
CA ALA A 129 0.78 30.57 24.21
C ALA A 129 0.48 29.30 23.38
N LEU A 130 1.26 29.06 22.32
CA LEU A 130 1.11 27.85 21.49
C LEU A 130 1.50 26.57 22.25
N ARG A 131 2.55 26.64 23.09
CA ARG A 131 2.96 25.55 23.98
C ARG A 131 1.90 25.25 25.03
N ALA A 132 1.36 26.29 25.68
CA ALA A 132 0.29 26.17 26.67
C ALA A 132 -0.99 25.56 26.06
N LEU A 133 -1.42 26.02 24.88
CA LEU A 133 -2.53 25.42 24.13
C LEU A 133 -2.28 23.93 23.84
N THR A 134 -1.06 23.59 23.41
CA THR A 134 -0.72 22.20 23.06
C THR A 134 -0.71 21.30 24.29
N ALA A 135 -0.17 21.77 25.42
CA ALA A 135 -0.20 21.07 26.70
C ALA A 135 -1.63 20.90 27.23
N TYR A 136 -2.44 21.95 27.23
CA TYR A 136 -3.85 21.86 27.61
C TYR A 136 -4.61 20.80 26.79
N LYS A 137 -4.41 20.77 25.46
CA LYS A 137 -5.06 19.76 24.61
C LYS A 137 -4.52 18.34 24.85
N CYS A 138 -3.20 18.15 25.00
CA CYS A 138 -2.58 16.81 25.02
C CYS A 138 -2.30 16.21 26.40
N GLU A 139 -2.42 17.00 27.47
CA GLU A 139 -2.22 16.56 28.85
C GLU A 139 -3.49 16.72 29.69
N HIS A 140 -4.14 17.88 29.64
CA HIS A 140 -5.38 18.10 30.41
C HIS A 140 -6.64 17.51 29.75
N LEU A 141 -6.76 17.60 28.42
CA LEU A 141 -7.86 16.96 27.67
C LEU A 141 -7.49 15.58 27.09
N GLU A 142 -6.35 15.02 27.51
CA GLU A 142 -5.84 13.69 27.14
C GLU A 142 -5.87 13.38 25.62
N ARG A 143 -5.74 14.40 24.76
CA ARG A 143 -5.79 14.20 23.31
C ARG A 143 -4.51 13.54 22.79
N SER A 144 -4.68 12.69 21.79
CA SER A 144 -3.57 11.97 21.13
C SER A 144 -2.58 12.91 20.44
N PHE A 145 -1.37 12.42 20.19
CA PHE A 145 -0.31 13.17 19.50
C PHE A 145 -0.73 13.73 18.13
N ALA A 146 -1.64 13.07 17.42
CA ALA A 146 -2.23 13.59 16.18
C ALA A 146 -2.90 14.97 16.36
N SER A 147 -3.38 15.29 17.56
CA SER A 147 -3.90 16.64 17.89
C SER A 147 -2.79 17.68 18.02
N ALA A 148 -1.65 17.33 18.61
CA ALA A 148 -0.46 18.20 18.64
C ALA A 148 0.09 18.43 17.23
N GLU A 149 0.16 17.38 16.40
CA GLU A 149 0.59 17.47 15.00
C GLU A 149 -0.38 18.33 14.16
N GLY A 150 -1.68 18.15 14.37
CA GLY A 150 -2.73 18.98 13.75
C GLY A 150 -2.60 20.46 14.14
N LEU A 151 -2.47 20.76 15.43
CA LEU A 151 -2.22 22.13 15.94
C LEU A 151 -0.95 22.73 15.35
N ARG A 152 0.18 22.04 15.47
CA ARG A 152 1.49 22.51 14.96
C ARG A 152 1.41 22.83 13.48
N SER A 153 0.80 21.96 12.68
CA SER A 153 0.71 22.13 11.23
C SER A 153 -0.25 23.24 10.82
N ALA A 154 -1.37 23.39 11.54
CA ALA A 154 -2.35 24.44 11.33
C ALA A 154 -1.79 25.82 11.69
N PHE A 155 -1.14 25.96 12.85
CA PHE A 155 -0.49 27.20 13.27
C PHE A 155 0.74 27.54 12.40
N LYS A 156 1.51 26.55 11.94
CA LYS A 156 2.60 26.80 10.97
C LYS A 156 2.06 27.50 9.71
N ASP A 157 1.03 26.92 9.09
CA ASP A 157 0.39 27.47 7.88
C ASP A 157 -0.32 28.81 8.14
N TYR A 158 -0.88 28.99 9.33
CA TYR A 158 -1.52 30.24 9.74
C TYR A 158 -0.52 31.39 9.80
N PHE A 159 0.58 31.20 10.54
CA PHE A 159 1.62 32.22 10.66
C PHE A 159 2.28 32.53 9.31
N GLU A 160 2.49 31.51 8.46
CA GLU A 160 3.02 31.70 7.10
C GLU A 160 2.08 32.51 6.19
N ARG A 161 0.78 32.21 6.18
CA ARG A 161 -0.18 32.79 5.22
C ARG A 161 -0.85 34.07 5.68
N VAL A 162 -1.08 34.22 6.99
CA VAL A 162 -1.89 35.32 7.55
C VAL A 162 -0.99 36.36 8.23
N CYS A 163 -0.01 35.91 9.03
CA CYS A 163 0.93 36.80 9.71
C CYS A 163 2.18 37.13 8.86
N GLY A 164 2.38 36.45 7.73
CA GLY A 164 3.52 36.66 6.83
C GLY A 164 4.86 36.15 7.37
N CYS A 165 4.86 35.31 8.40
CA CYS A 165 6.05 34.71 9.00
C CYS A 165 6.78 33.81 7.99
N GLN A 166 8.09 34.00 7.80
CA GLN A 166 8.88 33.18 6.85
C GLN A 166 10.05 32.45 7.52
N GLY A 167 10.33 31.25 7.03
CA GLY A 167 11.49 30.44 7.43
C GLY A 167 11.21 29.48 8.60
N ASP A 168 12.03 28.42 8.67
CA ASP A 168 11.97 27.39 9.72
C ASP A 168 12.83 27.79 10.95
N PHE A 169 12.68 29.03 11.43
CA PHE A 169 13.37 29.58 12.60
C PHE A 169 12.46 30.49 13.43
N TRP A 170 12.90 30.88 14.62
CA TRP A 170 12.29 31.90 15.47
C TRP A 170 13.41 32.65 16.22
N LYS A 171 13.49 33.98 16.08
CA LYS A 171 14.52 34.81 16.72
C LYS A 171 14.09 36.26 16.88
N TYR A 172 14.64 36.97 17.86
CA TYR A 172 14.57 38.43 17.91
C TYR A 172 15.60 39.02 16.94
N ASN A 173 15.19 39.98 16.11
CA ASN A 173 16.10 40.76 15.28
C ASN A 173 16.33 42.14 15.92
N SER A 174 17.55 42.34 16.43
CA SER A 174 18.00 43.58 17.07
C SER A 174 18.02 44.80 16.15
N HIS A 175 18.05 44.63 14.83
CA HIS A 175 18.03 45.74 13.87
C HIS A 175 16.60 46.22 13.55
N THR A 176 15.64 45.30 13.47
CA THR A 176 14.23 45.62 13.21
C THR A 176 13.42 45.81 14.49
N GLN A 177 14.00 45.48 15.66
CA GLN A 177 13.36 45.45 16.99
C GLN A 177 12.05 44.64 16.97
N LYS A 178 12.07 43.52 16.24
CA LYS A 178 10.92 42.65 16.01
C LYS A 178 11.33 41.18 16.07
N TRP A 179 10.36 40.34 16.44
CA TRP A 179 10.48 38.90 16.32
C TRP A 179 10.29 38.49 14.86
N GLU A 180 11.21 37.65 14.38
CA GLU A 180 11.27 37.17 13.00
C GLU A 180 11.30 35.64 12.97
N GLY A 181 10.66 35.10 11.93
CA GLY A 181 10.46 33.66 11.79
C GLY A 181 9.05 33.22 12.17
N ASN A 182 8.85 31.91 12.32
CA ASN A 182 7.57 31.30 12.64
C ASN A 182 7.62 30.71 14.07
N PRO A 183 6.71 31.11 14.98
CA PRO A 183 6.68 30.67 16.39
C PRO A 183 6.78 29.16 16.63
N VAL A 184 6.34 28.34 15.65
CA VAL A 184 6.43 26.87 15.69
C VAL A 184 7.86 26.33 15.77
N PHE A 185 8.87 27.15 15.50
CA PHE A 185 10.30 26.78 15.53
C PHE A 185 11.05 27.29 16.76
N GLU A 186 10.36 27.88 17.73
CA GLU A 186 10.92 28.16 19.05
C GLU A 186 11.40 26.85 19.72
N SER A 187 12.53 26.92 20.42
CA SER A 187 13.26 25.77 20.93
C SER A 187 12.54 25.00 22.05
N GLY A 188 11.88 25.70 22.98
CA GLY A 188 11.04 25.13 24.03
C GLY A 188 9.80 24.43 23.47
N PHE A 189 9.08 25.08 22.54
CA PHE A 189 7.96 24.45 21.83
C PHE A 189 8.40 23.23 21.03
N LYS A 190 9.51 23.32 20.28
CA LYS A 190 10.06 22.18 19.52
C LYS A 190 10.43 21.02 20.44
N THR A 191 11.15 21.29 21.53
CA THR A 191 11.56 20.26 22.51
C THR A 191 10.34 19.58 23.15
N TYR A 192 9.30 20.36 23.48
CA TYR A 192 8.05 19.84 24.01
C TYR A 192 7.28 19.00 22.96
N TYR A 193 7.21 19.44 21.70
CA TYR A 193 6.60 18.65 20.63
C TYR A 193 7.33 17.32 20.39
N GLU A 194 8.67 17.33 20.44
CA GLU A 194 9.49 16.13 20.31
C GLU A 194 9.33 15.20 21.51
N SER A 195 9.14 15.71 22.74
CA SER A 195 8.83 14.88 23.91
C SER A 195 7.45 14.22 23.79
N LEU A 196 6.42 14.93 23.30
CA LEU A 196 5.10 14.36 23.00
C LEU A 196 5.17 13.26 21.93
N LYS A 197 5.99 13.46 20.88
CA LYS A 197 6.24 12.45 19.84
C LYS A 197 6.91 11.21 20.42
N ASN A 198 7.94 11.40 21.24
CA ASN A 198 8.67 10.29 21.89
C ASN A 198 7.79 9.55 22.91
N ARG A 199 6.91 10.26 23.64
CA ARG A 199 5.88 9.66 24.50
C ARG A 199 4.96 8.78 23.66
N HIS A 200 4.37 9.33 22.59
CA HIS A 200 3.48 8.58 21.71
C HIS A 200 4.14 7.34 21.09
N ASN A 201 5.40 7.43 20.64
CA ASN A 201 6.12 6.29 20.08
C ASN A 201 6.44 5.20 21.12
N ARG A 202 6.48 5.52 22.43
CA ARG A 202 6.78 4.57 23.52
C ARG A 202 5.54 4.00 24.21
N THR A 203 4.48 4.81 24.33
CA THR A 203 3.23 4.43 25.01
C THR A 203 2.09 4.11 24.04
N GLY A 204 2.28 4.37 22.75
CA GLY A 204 1.31 4.05 21.72
C GLY A 204 1.27 2.56 21.47
N THR A 205 0.20 1.89 21.92
CA THR A 205 -0.20 0.61 21.35
C THR A 205 -0.40 0.81 19.85
N ALA A 206 0.18 -0.07 19.03
CA ALA A 206 0.04 0.00 17.59
C ALA A 206 -1.43 -0.23 17.19
N THR A 207 -2.16 0.86 16.92
CA THR A 207 -3.51 0.82 16.33
C THR A 207 -3.47 0.59 14.82
N GLN A 208 -2.59 -0.34 14.42
CA GLN A 208 -2.64 -0.94 13.10
C GLN A 208 -3.83 -1.90 13.11
N ALA A 209 -4.69 -1.77 12.11
CA ALA A 209 -5.75 -2.73 11.94
C ALA A 209 -5.17 -3.90 11.17
N LEU A 210 -5.30 -5.10 11.71
CA LEU A 210 -4.89 -6.32 11.02
C LEU A 210 -5.66 -6.44 9.68
N PRO A 211 -5.11 -7.14 8.69
CA PRO A 211 -5.80 -7.44 7.46
C PRO A 211 -6.98 -8.36 7.72
N MET A 212 -8.14 -8.00 7.17
CA MET A 212 -9.34 -8.84 7.24
C MET A 212 -9.14 -10.09 6.39
N LEU A 213 -9.01 -11.26 7.01
CA LEU A 213 -8.80 -12.53 6.30
C LEU A 213 -10.09 -13.01 5.63
N PRO A 214 -10.03 -13.80 4.53
CA PRO A 214 -11.21 -14.51 4.01
C PRO A 214 -11.93 -15.33 5.09
N ALA A 215 -11.19 -15.92 6.02
CA ALA A 215 -11.74 -16.60 7.20
C ALA A 215 -12.58 -15.67 8.10
N ASP A 216 -12.17 -14.42 8.30
CA ASP A 216 -12.92 -13.43 9.08
C ASP A 216 -14.20 -13.01 8.35
N LEU A 217 -14.10 -12.73 7.04
CA LEU A 217 -15.29 -12.50 6.19
C LEU A 217 -16.25 -13.67 6.27
N LYS A 218 -15.76 -14.91 6.22
CA LYS A 218 -16.59 -16.11 6.32
C LYS A 218 -17.36 -16.18 7.63
N VAL A 219 -16.72 -15.89 8.77
CA VAL A 219 -17.40 -15.80 10.07
C VAL A 219 -18.52 -14.75 10.04
N ILE A 220 -18.27 -13.59 9.45
CA ILE A 220 -19.25 -12.50 9.33
C ILE A 220 -20.41 -12.90 8.40
N MET A 221 -20.12 -13.45 7.22
CA MET A 221 -21.14 -13.89 6.26
C MET A 221 -22.03 -15.00 6.86
N THR A 222 -21.43 -15.98 7.55
CA THR A 222 -22.17 -17.06 8.23
C THR A 222 -23.05 -16.52 9.37
N TYR A 223 -22.58 -15.54 10.14
CA TYR A 223 -23.41 -14.89 11.16
C TYR A 223 -24.59 -14.13 10.54
N LEU A 224 -24.38 -13.40 9.44
CA LEU A 224 -25.49 -12.72 8.76
C LEU A 224 -26.54 -13.70 8.26
N ASP A 225 -26.17 -14.93 7.89
CA ASP A 225 -27.13 -15.97 7.49
C ASP A 225 -27.68 -16.82 8.64
N SER A 226 -27.18 -16.66 9.87
CA SER A 226 -27.67 -17.40 11.04
C SER A 226 -29.03 -16.86 11.51
N GLU A 227 -29.74 -17.63 12.34
CA GLU A 227 -31.01 -17.18 12.91
C GLU A 227 -30.87 -15.89 13.73
N GLU A 228 -29.75 -15.72 14.44
CA GLU A 228 -29.45 -14.51 15.20
C GLU A 228 -29.29 -13.31 14.27
N GLY A 229 -28.48 -13.44 13.20
CA GLY A 229 -28.31 -12.39 12.20
C GLY A 229 -29.60 -12.05 11.44
N MET A 230 -30.44 -13.05 11.18
CA MET A 230 -31.78 -12.85 10.58
C MET A 230 -32.77 -12.13 11.50
N LYS A 231 -32.66 -12.32 12.82
CA LYS A 231 -33.49 -11.62 13.82
C LYS A 231 -32.97 -10.20 14.08
N ALA A 232 -31.65 -9.99 14.03
CA ALA A 232 -31.02 -8.70 14.26
C ALA A 232 -31.09 -7.74 13.05
N PHE A 233 -30.98 -8.27 11.82
CA PHE A 233 -30.81 -7.44 10.62
C PHE A 233 -31.80 -7.79 9.51
N THR A 234 -32.43 -6.75 8.94
CA THR A 234 -33.31 -6.89 7.77
C THR A 234 -32.56 -7.47 6.57
N ILE A 235 -33.27 -8.20 5.70
CA ILE A 235 -32.71 -8.74 4.46
C ILE A 235 -31.98 -7.67 3.61
N THR A 236 -32.51 -6.44 3.58
CA THR A 236 -31.87 -5.28 2.92
C THR A 236 -30.50 -4.98 3.54
N GLN A 237 -30.41 -4.84 4.86
CA GLN A 237 -29.13 -4.55 5.55
C GLN A 237 -28.11 -5.67 5.34
N ARG A 238 -28.55 -6.93 5.41
CA ARG A 238 -27.67 -8.10 5.24
C ARG A 238 -27.11 -8.19 3.82
N LEU A 239 -27.96 -8.08 2.80
CA LEU A 239 -27.52 -8.12 1.40
C LEU A 239 -26.66 -6.89 1.02
N TYR A 240 -27.00 -5.70 1.51
CA TYR A 240 -26.17 -4.51 1.36
C TYR A 240 -24.78 -4.73 1.96
N PHE A 241 -24.70 -5.18 3.21
CA PHE A 241 -23.43 -5.36 3.90
C PHE A 241 -22.56 -6.41 3.21
N LYS A 242 -23.15 -7.55 2.80
CA LYS A 242 -22.48 -8.59 2.01
C LYS A 242 -21.90 -8.06 0.71
N ALA A 243 -22.67 -7.30 -0.06
CA ALA A 243 -22.22 -6.68 -1.30
C ALA A 243 -21.12 -5.63 -1.04
N PHE A 244 -21.26 -4.85 0.03
CA PHE A 244 -20.29 -3.82 0.42
C PHE A 244 -18.94 -4.42 0.83
N THR A 245 -18.91 -5.38 1.77
CA THR A 245 -17.64 -5.94 2.28
C THR A 245 -16.91 -6.80 1.26
N SER A 246 -17.62 -7.63 0.50
CA SER A 246 -17.02 -8.39 -0.60
C SER A 246 -16.45 -7.47 -1.69
N THR A 247 -17.17 -6.40 -2.08
CA THR A 247 -16.64 -5.41 -3.04
C THR A 247 -15.41 -4.67 -2.48
N ALA A 248 -15.44 -4.28 -1.20
CA ALA A 248 -14.29 -3.63 -0.54
C ALA A 248 -13.06 -4.53 -0.53
N PHE A 249 -13.25 -5.81 -0.19
CA PHE A 249 -12.20 -6.82 -0.15
C PHE A 249 -11.66 -7.14 -1.55
N THR A 250 -12.51 -7.31 -2.57
CA THR A 250 -12.06 -7.63 -3.94
C THR A 250 -11.34 -6.46 -4.61
N LEU A 251 -11.82 -5.23 -4.43
CA LEU A 251 -11.30 -4.05 -5.12
C LEU A 251 -10.23 -3.28 -4.33
N TRP A 252 -9.99 -3.64 -3.06
CA TRP A 252 -9.13 -2.88 -2.12
C TRP A 252 -9.52 -1.40 -2.08
N THR A 253 -10.82 -1.12 -2.02
CA THR A 253 -11.35 0.25 -1.91
C THR A 253 -11.40 0.71 -0.47
N ARG A 254 -11.10 1.99 -0.24
CA ARG A 254 -11.45 2.62 1.04
C ARG A 254 -12.97 2.81 1.14
N ASN A 255 -13.47 2.94 2.37
CA ASN A 255 -14.88 3.24 2.63
C ASN A 255 -15.38 4.51 1.91
N ASP A 256 -14.56 5.55 1.80
CA ASP A 256 -14.92 6.78 1.07
C ASP A 256 -14.90 6.60 -0.45
N GLU A 257 -14.09 5.69 -1.00
CA GLU A 257 -14.14 5.32 -2.41
C GLU A 257 -15.41 4.50 -2.72
N LEU A 258 -15.77 3.54 -1.86
CA LEU A 258 -16.88 2.62 -2.09
C LEU A 258 -18.27 3.24 -1.83
N VAL A 259 -18.43 4.07 -0.80
CA VAL A 259 -19.72 4.76 -0.52
C VAL A 259 -20.09 5.74 -1.64
N ASN A 260 -19.10 6.34 -2.30
CA ASN A 260 -19.32 7.24 -3.45
C ASN A 260 -19.54 6.50 -4.78
N LEU A 261 -19.46 5.18 -4.82
CA LEU A 261 -19.70 4.39 -6.03
C LEU A 261 -21.16 4.52 -6.49
N GLN A 262 -21.35 4.86 -7.76
CA GLN A 262 -22.68 5.01 -8.37
C GLN A 262 -22.91 3.91 -9.41
N PHE A 263 -24.17 3.57 -9.68
CA PHE A 263 -24.50 2.54 -10.67
C PHE A 263 -24.00 2.84 -12.11
N LYS A 264 -23.83 4.12 -12.48
CA LYS A 264 -23.20 4.50 -13.77
C LYS A 264 -21.75 4.00 -13.87
N ASP A 265 -21.11 3.77 -12.73
CA ASP A 265 -19.71 3.36 -12.58
C ASP A 265 -19.60 1.82 -12.52
N VAL A 266 -20.71 1.08 -12.55
CA VAL A 266 -20.76 -0.39 -12.46
C VAL A 266 -21.55 -0.96 -13.63
N LYS A 267 -21.00 -1.98 -14.31
CA LYS A 267 -21.72 -2.75 -15.33
C LYS A 267 -21.81 -4.20 -14.89
N LEU A 268 -23.04 -4.69 -14.76
CA LEU A 268 -23.35 -6.01 -14.23
C LEU A 268 -23.59 -7.02 -15.35
N ASP A 269 -23.46 -8.31 -15.01
CA ASP A 269 -23.73 -9.47 -15.86
C ASP A 269 -23.10 -9.44 -17.27
N LEU A 270 -21.89 -8.87 -17.39
CA LEU A 270 -21.11 -8.89 -18.63
C LEU A 270 -20.53 -10.28 -18.90
N ARG A 271 -20.22 -10.59 -20.16
CA ARG A 271 -19.52 -11.82 -20.57
C ARG A 271 -18.23 -11.53 -21.30
N SER A 272 -17.18 -12.30 -21.00
CA SER A 272 -15.91 -12.23 -21.71
C SER A 272 -16.05 -12.78 -23.14
N LYS A 273 -15.02 -12.60 -23.98
CA LYS A 273 -14.92 -13.28 -25.28
C LYS A 273 -14.94 -14.82 -25.17
N THR A 274 -14.63 -15.37 -24.00
CA THR A 274 -14.67 -16.80 -23.68
C THR A 274 -15.96 -17.20 -22.94
N GLY A 275 -16.97 -16.33 -22.88
CA GLY A 275 -18.27 -16.60 -22.25
C GLY A 275 -18.32 -16.45 -20.72
N ILE A 276 -17.18 -16.23 -20.06
CA ILE A 276 -17.06 -16.14 -18.60
C ILE A 276 -17.82 -14.89 -18.09
N PRO A 277 -18.72 -15.03 -17.10
CA PRO A 277 -19.44 -13.90 -16.53
C PRO A 277 -18.54 -13.02 -15.64
N TYR A 278 -18.72 -11.71 -15.72
CA TYR A 278 -18.03 -10.74 -14.87
C TYR A 278 -18.84 -9.45 -14.62
N HIS A 279 -18.38 -8.63 -13.69
CA HIS A 279 -18.85 -7.26 -13.45
C HIS A 279 -17.68 -6.28 -13.72
N GLU A 280 -17.93 -5.17 -14.43
CA GLU A 280 -16.96 -4.09 -14.64
C GLU A 280 -17.22 -2.95 -13.63
N PHE A 281 -16.28 -2.69 -12.74
CA PHE A 281 -16.28 -1.54 -11.82
C PHE A 281 -15.31 -0.47 -12.33
N SER A 282 -15.78 0.77 -12.46
CA SER A 282 -15.03 1.92 -12.96
C SER A 282 -14.75 2.91 -11.83
N LEU A 283 -13.57 2.84 -11.21
CA LEU A 283 -13.22 3.69 -10.08
C LEU A 283 -12.45 4.93 -10.53
N ILE A 284 -12.88 6.09 -10.05
CA ILE A 284 -12.26 7.41 -10.26
C ILE A 284 -11.65 7.85 -8.92
N PHE A 285 -10.54 8.60 -8.94
CA PHE A 285 -9.85 9.12 -7.74
C PHE A 285 -9.32 8.06 -6.75
N ARG A 286 -8.68 7.01 -7.27
CA ARG A 286 -8.14 5.91 -6.45
C ARG A 286 -6.93 6.31 -5.62
N LYS A 287 -6.98 6.05 -4.30
CA LYS A 287 -5.90 6.12 -3.31
C LYS A 287 -5.00 7.37 -3.33
N THR A 288 -3.92 7.36 -4.11
CA THR A 288 -2.99 8.50 -4.33
C THR A 288 -3.09 9.08 -5.74
N ASN A 289 -3.75 8.38 -6.66
CA ASN A 289 -4.08 8.83 -8.00
C ASN A 289 -5.37 9.70 -7.99
N LYS A 290 -5.20 11.00 -7.72
CA LYS A 290 -6.29 11.99 -7.72
C LYS A 290 -6.63 12.58 -9.09
N ASP A 291 -6.21 11.92 -10.17
CA ASP A 291 -6.43 12.40 -11.54
C ASP A 291 -7.87 12.06 -12.00
N PRO A 292 -8.75 13.05 -12.26
CA PRO A 292 -10.13 12.80 -12.69
C PRO A 292 -10.22 12.10 -14.05
N THR A 293 -9.17 12.17 -14.87
CA THR A 293 -9.14 11.58 -16.22
C THR A 293 -8.76 10.09 -16.19
N LYS A 294 -8.16 9.60 -15.10
CA LYS A 294 -7.66 8.23 -14.97
C LYS A 294 -8.64 7.33 -14.25
N VAL A 295 -9.65 6.88 -14.99
CA VAL A 295 -10.57 5.81 -14.56
C VAL A 295 -9.84 4.46 -14.56
N GLN A 296 -9.83 3.75 -13.43
CA GLN A 296 -9.38 2.36 -13.36
C GLN A 296 -10.57 1.42 -13.47
N LYS A 297 -10.45 0.40 -14.33
CA LYS A 297 -11.51 -0.57 -14.59
C LYS A 297 -11.13 -1.95 -14.06
N TYR A 298 -11.99 -2.51 -13.23
CA TYR A 298 -11.81 -3.81 -12.59
C TYR A 298 -12.84 -4.78 -13.15
N MET A 299 -12.39 -5.93 -13.66
CA MET A 299 -13.25 -6.99 -14.17
C MET A 299 -13.29 -8.12 -13.15
N VAL A 300 -14.37 -8.19 -12.38
CA VAL A 300 -14.54 -9.15 -11.28
C VAL A 300 -15.37 -10.33 -11.77
N GLN A 301 -14.80 -11.52 -11.76
CA GLN A 301 -15.46 -12.78 -12.12
C GLN A 301 -16.13 -13.41 -10.88
N VAL A 302 -16.96 -14.43 -11.11
CA VAL A 302 -17.52 -15.27 -10.04
C VAL A 302 -16.39 -16.06 -9.36
N ASP A 303 -16.30 -16.01 -8.03
CA ASP A 303 -15.43 -16.88 -7.24
C ASP A 303 -16.25 -17.98 -6.53
N VAL A 304 -16.34 -19.15 -7.17
CA VAL A 304 -17.05 -20.32 -6.62
C VAL A 304 -16.25 -20.99 -5.48
N GLY A 305 -14.94 -20.78 -5.41
CA GLY A 305 -14.08 -21.36 -4.37
C GLY A 305 -14.21 -20.64 -3.03
N HIS A 306 -14.45 -19.32 -3.07
CA HIS A 306 -14.45 -18.44 -1.90
C HIS A 306 -15.74 -17.60 -1.81
N PRO A 307 -16.90 -18.22 -1.52
CA PRO A 307 -18.19 -17.52 -1.50
C PRO A 307 -18.25 -16.38 -0.48
N GLU A 308 -17.42 -16.39 0.57
CA GLU A 308 -17.24 -15.28 1.52
C GLU A 308 -16.74 -13.97 0.90
N ILE A 309 -16.00 -14.04 -0.22
CA ILE A 309 -15.40 -12.89 -0.91
C ILE A 309 -15.89 -12.72 -2.36
N ASP A 310 -16.86 -13.54 -2.78
CA ASP A 310 -17.45 -13.49 -4.13
C ASP A 310 -18.30 -12.23 -4.35
N CYS A 311 -17.62 -11.13 -4.65
CA CYS A 311 -18.21 -9.84 -4.97
C CYS A 311 -19.24 -9.94 -6.11
N TYR A 312 -19.07 -10.84 -7.09
CA TYR A 312 -20.05 -11.01 -8.17
C TYR A 312 -21.41 -11.43 -7.60
N THR A 313 -21.44 -12.54 -6.85
CA THR A 313 -22.70 -13.11 -6.36
C THR A 313 -23.38 -12.20 -5.34
N HIS A 314 -22.63 -11.58 -4.42
CA HIS A 314 -23.22 -10.68 -3.42
C HIS A 314 -23.78 -9.38 -4.06
N VAL A 315 -23.05 -8.77 -4.99
CA VAL A 315 -23.55 -7.58 -5.72
C VAL A 315 -24.76 -7.92 -6.58
N LYS A 316 -24.77 -9.09 -7.22
CA LYS A 316 -25.92 -9.57 -7.99
C LYS A 316 -27.16 -9.82 -7.11
N ALA A 317 -26.99 -10.47 -5.96
CA ALA A 317 -28.08 -10.70 -5.01
C ALA A 317 -28.66 -9.38 -4.47
N TRP A 318 -27.79 -8.42 -4.14
CA TRP A 318 -28.18 -7.06 -3.73
C TRP A 318 -28.96 -6.33 -4.84
N LYS A 319 -28.48 -6.40 -6.09
CA LYS A 319 -29.14 -5.80 -7.26
C LYS A 319 -30.55 -6.37 -7.46
N VAL A 320 -30.72 -7.69 -7.46
CA VAL A 320 -32.03 -8.35 -7.61
C VAL A 320 -33.00 -7.94 -6.49
N HIS A 321 -32.53 -7.90 -5.25
CA HIS A 321 -33.34 -7.45 -4.11
C HIS A 321 -33.80 -5.99 -4.25
N MET A 322 -32.90 -5.09 -4.69
CA MET A 322 -33.23 -3.69 -4.92
C MET A 322 -34.19 -3.48 -6.10
N GLU A 323 -34.02 -4.23 -7.19
CA GLU A 323 -34.97 -4.22 -8.32
C GLU A 323 -36.36 -4.66 -7.86
N ALA A 324 -36.49 -5.79 -7.17
CA ALA A 324 -37.77 -6.29 -6.65
C ALA A 324 -38.45 -5.29 -5.70
N ARG A 325 -37.69 -4.67 -4.79
CA ARG A 325 -38.17 -3.66 -3.83
C ARG A 325 -38.63 -2.36 -4.50
N ILE A 326 -38.04 -1.99 -5.64
CA ILE A 326 -38.48 -0.83 -6.44
C ILE A 326 -39.76 -1.16 -7.20
N TYR A 327 -39.87 -2.35 -7.82
CA TYR A 327 -41.10 -2.79 -8.46
C TYR A 327 -42.27 -2.85 -7.46
N MET A 328 -42.07 -3.38 -6.24
CA MET A 328 -43.12 -3.43 -5.20
C MET A 328 -43.59 -2.04 -4.72
N ASN A 329 -42.73 -1.01 -4.77
CA ASN A 329 -43.12 0.37 -4.44
C ASN A 329 -43.73 1.13 -5.63
N SER A 330 -43.65 0.60 -6.86
CA SER A 330 -44.04 1.31 -8.09
C SER A 330 -45.55 1.38 -8.34
N ASP A 331 -46.36 0.61 -7.59
CA ASP A 331 -47.82 0.59 -7.69
C ASP A 331 -48.50 1.86 -7.12
N SER A 332 -47.72 2.86 -6.70
CA SER A 332 -48.25 4.19 -6.34
C SER A 332 -47.35 5.34 -6.81
N ARG A 333 -47.32 5.51 -8.15
CA ARG A 333 -46.64 6.55 -8.96
C ARG A 333 -45.20 6.19 -9.36
N PHE A 334 -44.98 5.87 -10.63
CA PHE A 334 -43.99 6.53 -11.52
C PHE A 334 -44.00 5.91 -12.95
N GLN A 335 -44.92 6.37 -13.80
CA GLN A 335 -44.71 6.37 -15.27
C GLN A 335 -44.51 7.82 -15.74
N ALA A 336 -43.31 8.37 -15.55
CA ALA A 336 -42.83 9.58 -16.23
C ALA A 336 -41.34 9.83 -15.95
N ALA A 337 -40.67 10.47 -16.91
CA ALA A 337 -39.30 11.02 -16.86
C ALA A 337 -38.13 10.02 -16.73
N GLY A 338 -37.41 9.84 -17.85
CA GLY A 338 -36.10 9.17 -17.89
C GLY A 338 -34.96 10.05 -17.37
N GLU A 339 -35.06 10.51 -16.12
CA GLU A 339 -34.00 11.29 -15.45
C GLU A 339 -33.30 10.48 -14.36
N GLN A 340 -31.99 10.30 -14.54
CA GLN A 340 -30.96 9.81 -13.60
C GLN A 340 -31.39 9.46 -12.16
N PHE A 341 -31.97 8.27 -11.95
CA PHE A 341 -32.02 7.66 -10.63
C PHE A 341 -30.60 7.30 -10.16
N GLN A 342 -30.06 8.09 -9.24
CA GLN A 342 -28.80 7.78 -8.57
C GLN A 342 -28.98 6.62 -7.58
N TYR A 343 -28.78 5.39 -8.06
CA TYR A 343 -28.31 4.30 -7.22
C TYR A 343 -26.85 4.58 -6.83
N THR A 344 -26.62 5.48 -5.88
CA THR A 344 -25.41 5.48 -5.06
C THR A 344 -25.53 4.39 -4.00
N MET A 345 -24.41 3.89 -3.48
CA MET A 345 -24.37 3.22 -2.16
C MET A 345 -24.65 4.21 -1.00
N GLU A 346 -25.37 5.31 -1.26
CA GLU A 346 -25.77 6.36 -0.33
C GLU A 346 -27.30 6.31 -0.13
N GLU A 347 -27.85 5.28 0.52
CA GLU A 347 -29.17 5.42 1.14
C GLU A 347 -28.97 6.32 2.39
N ARG A 348 -28.90 7.64 2.18
CA ARG A 348 -28.37 8.63 3.16
C ARG A 348 -29.08 8.61 4.52
N THR A 349 -30.33 8.15 4.56
CA THR A 349 -31.12 7.94 5.77
C THR A 349 -30.66 6.75 6.63
N PHE A 350 -29.94 5.77 6.07
CA PHE A 350 -29.34 4.68 6.85
C PHE A 350 -28.00 5.10 7.50
N MET A 351 -27.23 6.00 6.88
CA MET A 351 -25.87 6.33 7.34
C MET A 351 -25.80 7.26 8.55
N THR A 352 -26.88 7.98 8.91
CA THR A 352 -27.01 8.63 10.22
C THR A 352 -27.18 7.63 11.37
N GLY A 353 -27.52 6.37 11.05
CA GLY A 353 -27.77 5.27 11.98
C GLY A 353 -26.78 4.11 11.85
N SER A 354 -25.57 4.36 11.33
CA SER A 354 -24.39 3.53 11.57
C SER A 354 -24.38 2.02 11.16
N PRO A 355 -25.12 1.45 10.19
CA PRO A 355 -25.19 -0.02 10.03
C PRO A 355 -23.82 -0.69 9.78
N ALA A 356 -22.96 -0.07 8.97
CA ALA A 356 -21.60 -0.56 8.69
C ALA A 356 -20.63 -0.49 9.89
N ARG A 357 -21.06 0.11 11.02
CA ARG A 357 -20.34 0.15 12.31
C ARG A 357 -21.03 -0.70 13.38
N ALA A 358 -22.37 -0.73 13.38
CA ALA A 358 -23.16 -1.53 14.31
C ALA A 358 -23.03 -3.03 14.02
N ILE A 359 -23.08 -3.46 12.76
CA ILE A 359 -22.96 -4.89 12.40
C ILE A 359 -21.66 -5.51 12.94
N PRO A 360 -20.46 -4.92 12.76
CA PRO A 360 -19.24 -5.42 13.42
C PRO A 360 -19.31 -5.41 14.95
N GLN A 361 -19.87 -4.36 15.56
CA GLN A 361 -19.93 -4.21 17.02
C GLN A 361 -20.89 -5.22 17.68
N ASP A 362 -22.07 -5.45 17.09
CA ASP A 362 -23.06 -6.42 17.54
C ASP A 362 -22.56 -7.87 17.36
N ILE A 363 -21.68 -8.11 16.37
CA ILE A 363 -20.97 -9.39 16.19
C ILE A 363 -19.92 -9.59 17.31
N GLU A 364 -19.17 -8.54 17.66
CA GLU A 364 -18.19 -8.55 18.77
C GLU A 364 -18.87 -8.83 20.12
N ASP A 365 -20.04 -8.22 20.37
CA ASP A 365 -20.76 -8.36 21.65
C ASP A 365 -21.57 -9.68 21.77
N SER A 366 -22.02 -10.27 20.66
CA SER A 366 -22.87 -11.48 20.68
C SER A 366 -22.10 -12.80 20.77
N LYS A 367 -20.80 -12.84 20.45
CA LYS A 367 -19.94 -14.02 20.62
C LYS A 367 -18.80 -13.73 21.59
N GLY A 368 -18.90 -14.27 22.81
CA GLY A 368 -17.86 -14.19 23.85
C GLY A 368 -16.57 -14.97 23.55
N GLY A 369 -15.95 -14.73 22.40
CA GLY A 369 -14.89 -15.55 21.80
C GLY A 369 -13.58 -14.79 21.53
N ARG A 370 -12.71 -14.73 22.55
CA ARG A 370 -11.26 -14.43 22.50
C ARG A 370 -10.78 -13.10 21.88
N GLU A 371 -9.56 -12.75 22.26
CA GLU A 371 -9.00 -11.39 22.24
C GLU A 371 -8.67 -10.83 20.85
N ARG A 372 -8.75 -11.62 19.76
CA ARG A 372 -8.47 -11.15 18.39
C ARG A 372 -9.55 -10.20 17.83
N ALA A 373 -10.80 -10.34 18.28
CA ALA A 373 -11.89 -9.45 17.82
C ALA A 373 -11.82 -8.04 18.44
N LYS A 374 -11.18 -7.87 19.61
CA LYS A 374 -11.18 -6.61 20.40
C LYS A 374 -10.47 -5.40 19.76
N GLN A 375 -9.93 -5.54 18.55
CA GLN A 375 -9.17 -4.51 17.84
C GLN A 375 -9.68 -4.27 16.40
N GLY A 376 -10.82 -4.88 16.02
CA GLY A 376 -11.15 -5.17 14.62
C GLY A 376 -12.30 -4.41 13.93
N SER A 377 -13.18 -3.67 14.62
CA SER A 377 -14.39 -3.11 13.98
C SER A 377 -14.19 -1.80 13.19
N GLU A 378 -13.54 -0.77 13.74
CA GLU A 378 -13.51 0.55 13.08
C GLU A 378 -12.42 0.75 12.01
N ALA A 379 -11.30 0.01 12.10
CA ALA A 379 -10.07 0.34 11.36
C ALA A 379 -9.71 -0.67 10.25
N THR A 380 -10.21 -1.90 10.33
CA THR A 380 -9.83 -3.04 9.46
C THR A 380 -10.22 -2.81 8.01
N VAL A 381 -11.44 -2.30 7.76
CA VAL A 381 -11.89 -1.88 6.42
C VAL A 381 -11.23 -0.57 5.96
N GLN A 382 -10.66 0.24 6.87
CA GLN A 382 -10.00 1.51 6.48
C GLN A 382 -8.56 1.36 5.99
N LYS A 383 -7.85 0.30 6.40
CA LYS A 383 -6.40 0.16 6.16
C LYS A 383 -5.99 -1.12 5.44
N SER A 384 -6.69 -2.24 5.64
CA SER A 384 -6.08 -3.56 5.49
C SER A 384 -7.02 -4.57 4.81
N CYS A 385 -7.22 -4.39 3.51
CA CYS A 385 -7.60 -5.48 2.58
C CYS A 385 -6.40 -5.68 1.66
N LEU A 386 -5.43 -6.48 2.09
CA LEU A 386 -4.21 -6.76 1.34
C LEU A 386 -3.81 -8.22 1.54
N ILE A 387 -4.72 -9.10 1.12
CA ILE A 387 -4.47 -10.53 1.04
C ILE A 387 -4.67 -10.93 -0.41
N LEU A 388 -3.62 -11.48 -0.98
CA LEU A 388 -3.64 -12.09 -2.29
C LEU A 388 -4.42 -13.40 -2.20
N LEU A 389 -5.20 -13.73 -3.24
CA LEU A 389 -5.64 -15.11 -3.46
C LEU A 389 -4.37 -16.00 -3.45
N PRO A 390 -4.21 -16.92 -2.48
CA PRO A 390 -2.92 -17.54 -2.19
C PRO A 390 -2.33 -18.28 -3.39
N ASP A 391 -3.20 -18.84 -4.24
CA ASP A 391 -2.87 -19.61 -5.44
C ASP A 391 -2.08 -18.85 -6.51
N ARG A 392 -1.96 -17.51 -6.44
CA ARG A 392 -1.32 -16.71 -7.50
C ARG A 392 -0.42 -15.59 -6.98
N LYS A 393 0.90 -15.77 -7.18
CA LYS A 393 1.92 -14.74 -6.92
C LYS A 393 1.74 -13.56 -7.91
N TRP A 394 1.37 -12.38 -7.42
CA TRP A 394 1.23 -11.16 -8.24
C TRP A 394 2.53 -10.34 -8.26
N SER A 395 2.86 -9.73 -9.41
CA SER A 395 3.96 -8.76 -9.44
C SER A 395 3.63 -7.52 -8.59
N LEU A 396 4.63 -6.92 -7.94
CA LEU A 396 4.43 -5.67 -7.18
C LEU A 396 3.83 -4.54 -8.03
N LYS A 397 4.04 -4.55 -9.36
CA LYS A 397 3.39 -3.63 -10.29
C LYS A 397 1.88 -3.89 -10.42
N ALA A 398 1.46 -5.15 -10.42
CA ALA A 398 0.04 -5.54 -10.44
C ALA A 398 -0.63 -5.18 -9.09
N VAL A 399 -0.02 -5.53 -7.96
CA VAL A 399 -0.49 -5.14 -6.60
C VAL A 399 -0.65 -3.61 -6.51
N LYS A 400 0.38 -2.87 -6.93
CA LYS A 400 0.39 -1.40 -6.96
C LYS A 400 -0.71 -0.82 -7.86
N TRP A 401 -0.94 -1.39 -9.03
CA TRP A 401 -2.01 -0.94 -9.94
C TRP A 401 -3.39 -1.27 -9.36
N TRP A 402 -3.58 -2.48 -8.83
CA TRP A 402 -4.86 -2.96 -8.31
C TRP A 402 -5.35 -2.09 -7.16
N GLY A 403 -4.54 -1.90 -6.11
CA GLY A 403 -4.88 -1.04 -4.96
C GLY A 403 -4.77 0.47 -5.20
N GLY A 404 -4.68 0.92 -6.45
CA GLY A 404 -4.84 2.34 -6.81
C GLY A 404 -3.66 3.26 -6.52
N TRP A 405 -2.48 2.72 -6.22
CA TRP A 405 -1.29 3.53 -5.95
C TRP A 405 -0.76 4.20 -7.22
N SER A 406 -0.43 5.50 -7.13
CA SER A 406 0.09 6.27 -8.27
C SER A 406 1.37 5.68 -8.86
N SER A 407 1.54 5.72 -10.19
CA SER A 407 2.71 5.17 -10.90
C SER A 407 4.06 5.65 -10.33
N ASN A 408 4.10 6.86 -9.78
CA ASN A 408 5.30 7.54 -9.30
C ASN A 408 5.65 7.19 -7.84
N GLU A 409 4.75 6.52 -7.11
CA GLU A 409 4.95 6.14 -5.71
C GLU A 409 6.05 5.08 -5.54
N ASN A 410 6.84 5.18 -4.47
CA ASN A 410 7.96 4.26 -4.26
C ASN A 410 7.45 2.87 -3.88
N VAL A 411 7.96 1.82 -4.54
CA VAL A 411 7.70 0.41 -4.20
C VAL A 411 8.10 0.10 -2.75
N GLY A 412 9.09 0.81 -2.20
CA GLY A 412 9.48 0.73 -0.79
C GLY A 412 8.36 1.05 0.21
N THR A 413 7.33 1.83 -0.17
CA THR A 413 6.15 2.04 0.67
C THR A 413 5.30 0.77 0.76
N LEU A 414 5.09 0.08 -0.37
CA LEU A 414 4.36 -1.19 -0.41
C LEU A 414 5.14 -2.29 0.31
N MET A 415 6.46 -2.39 0.09
CA MET A 415 7.32 -3.32 0.82
C MET A 415 7.31 -3.07 2.33
N ARG A 416 7.27 -1.79 2.77
CA ARG A 416 7.14 -1.47 4.19
C ARG A 416 5.83 -1.98 4.77
N TYR A 417 4.68 -1.78 4.10
CA TYR A 417 3.42 -2.35 4.58
C TYR A 417 3.48 -3.87 4.73
N LEU A 418 4.10 -4.58 3.76
CA LEU A 418 4.24 -6.04 3.84
C LEU A 418 5.19 -6.49 4.96
N LEU A 419 6.28 -5.75 5.22
CA LEU A 419 7.24 -6.06 6.27
C LEU A 419 6.73 -5.69 7.67
N ASP A 420 6.06 -4.54 7.82
CA ASP A 420 5.44 -4.12 9.07
C ASP A 420 4.35 -5.11 9.50
N GLU A 421 3.64 -5.71 8.54
CA GLU A 421 2.65 -6.78 8.76
C GLU A 421 3.32 -8.11 9.16
N LEU A 422 4.36 -8.55 8.44
CA LEU A 422 5.12 -9.76 8.80
C LEU A 422 5.71 -9.67 10.22
N MET A 423 6.31 -8.52 10.57
CA MET A 423 6.83 -8.26 11.92
C MET A 423 5.73 -8.20 13.00
N ALA A 424 4.45 -8.07 12.64
CA ALA A 424 3.34 -8.12 13.59
C ALA A 424 2.87 -9.55 13.88
N TYR A 425 3.14 -10.51 12.99
CA TYR A 425 2.89 -11.94 13.20
C TYR A 425 4.07 -12.65 13.88
N GLU A 426 5.30 -12.20 13.66
CA GLU A 426 6.52 -12.79 14.25
C GLU A 426 6.74 -12.36 15.72
N GLU A 427 6.12 -13.06 16.66
CA GLU A 427 6.39 -12.88 18.10
C GLU A 427 7.40 -13.92 18.66
N GLY A 428 8.46 -13.40 19.29
CA GLY A 428 9.40 -14.19 20.12
C GLY A 428 10.42 -15.00 19.33
N PHE A 429 11.67 -14.52 19.31
CA PHE A 429 12.82 -15.23 18.73
C PHE A 429 13.72 -15.89 19.78
N SER A 430 13.24 -16.06 21.02
CA SER A 430 14.03 -16.54 22.17
C SER A 430 14.61 -17.95 22.00
N ASP A 431 14.01 -18.74 21.13
CA ASP A 431 14.30 -20.15 20.85
C ASP A 431 14.60 -20.40 19.37
N ILE A 432 14.91 -19.34 18.58
CA ILE A 432 15.32 -19.46 17.16
C ILE A 432 16.62 -20.28 16.96
N MET A 433 17.38 -20.51 18.05
CA MET A 433 18.62 -21.29 18.08
C MET A 433 18.45 -22.65 18.78
N MET A 434 17.21 -23.09 19.06
CA MET A 434 16.92 -24.35 19.76
C MET A 434 16.46 -25.41 18.75
N ASP A 435 17.38 -26.29 18.36
CA ASP A 435 17.13 -27.32 17.33
C ASP A 435 16.02 -28.33 17.71
N ASP A 436 15.75 -28.50 19.01
CA ASP A 436 14.65 -29.33 19.54
C ASP A 436 13.27 -28.65 19.43
N ARG A 437 13.25 -27.36 19.13
CA ARG A 437 12.07 -26.52 18.97
C ARG A 437 11.95 -26.04 17.53
N VAL A 438 11.86 -27.00 16.61
CA VAL A 438 11.31 -26.76 15.27
C VAL A 438 9.85 -26.33 15.45
N ILE A 439 9.61 -25.03 15.34
CA ILE A 439 8.27 -24.45 15.48
C ILE A 439 7.94 -23.80 14.15
N ASP A 440 6.72 -24.06 13.66
CA ASP A 440 6.04 -23.31 12.58
C ASP A 440 5.69 -21.89 13.04
N ARG A 441 6.68 -21.17 13.58
CA ARG A 441 6.64 -19.73 13.90
C ARG A 441 7.14 -18.89 12.73
N HIS A 442 7.83 -19.53 11.78
CA HIS A 442 8.05 -18.99 10.46
C HIS A 442 6.80 -19.20 9.61
N GLU A 443 5.72 -18.44 9.88
CA GLU A 443 4.64 -18.29 8.90
C GLU A 443 5.25 -17.71 7.62
N THR A 444 5.53 -18.58 6.64
CA THR A 444 6.05 -18.11 5.37
C THR A 444 4.96 -17.24 4.73
N PHE A 445 5.35 -16.05 4.28
CA PHE A 445 4.50 -15.03 3.64
C PHE A 445 3.60 -15.54 2.48
N MET A 446 3.79 -16.78 2.03
CA MET A 446 3.12 -17.41 0.91
C MET A 446 2.49 -18.78 1.25
N GLY A 447 2.50 -19.22 2.52
CA GLY A 447 1.99 -20.55 2.91
C GLY A 447 2.74 -21.72 2.28
N GLU A 448 4.02 -21.54 1.97
CA GLU A 448 4.87 -22.60 1.41
C GLU A 448 5.43 -23.46 2.54
N ASP A 449 4.60 -24.38 3.04
CA ASP A 449 5.01 -25.57 3.82
C ASP A 449 5.89 -26.46 2.93
N SER A 450 7.11 -26.00 2.69
CA SER A 450 8.14 -26.70 1.91
C SER A 450 8.62 -27.99 2.60
N THR A 451 8.15 -28.21 3.82
CA THR A 451 8.46 -29.30 4.74
C THR A 451 7.29 -30.25 4.98
N ALA A 452 6.06 -29.94 4.55
CA ALA A 452 4.94 -30.86 4.68
C ALA A 452 5.17 -32.07 3.75
N PRO A 453 5.30 -33.30 4.28
CA PRO A 453 5.39 -34.48 3.43
C PRO A 453 4.07 -34.63 2.67
N LEU A 454 4.15 -34.91 1.35
CA LEU A 454 2.97 -35.13 0.50
C LEU A 454 1.99 -36.08 1.21
N SER A 455 0.78 -35.60 1.48
CA SER A 455 -0.19 -36.42 2.18
C SER A 455 -0.63 -37.56 1.28
N LYS A 456 -1.04 -38.68 1.89
CA LYS A 456 -1.59 -39.82 1.14
C LYS A 456 -2.82 -39.40 0.30
N ALA A 457 -3.58 -38.39 0.75
CA ALA A 457 -4.71 -37.85 0.00
C ALA A 457 -4.29 -37.07 -1.25
N ASP A 458 -3.15 -36.39 -1.23
CA ASP A 458 -2.63 -35.66 -2.39
C ASP A 458 -2.04 -36.60 -3.44
N LEU A 459 -1.41 -37.70 -2.99
CA LEU A 459 -1.01 -38.81 -3.85
C LEU A 459 -2.22 -39.47 -4.53
N VAL A 460 -3.30 -39.74 -3.80
CA VAL A 460 -4.55 -40.29 -4.38
C VAL A 460 -5.17 -39.32 -5.39
N LYS A 461 -5.28 -38.02 -5.08
CA LYS A 461 -5.76 -37.02 -6.06
C LYS A 461 -4.88 -36.91 -7.30
N PHE A 462 -3.56 -37.05 -7.14
CA PHE A 462 -2.62 -37.06 -8.26
C PHE A 462 -2.80 -38.32 -9.12
N GLU A 463 -2.98 -39.49 -8.49
CA GLU A 463 -3.28 -40.76 -9.16
C GLU A 463 -4.61 -40.69 -9.94
N GLU A 464 -5.69 -40.24 -9.31
CA GLU A 464 -6.99 -40.00 -9.96
C GLU A 464 -6.87 -39.04 -11.17
N SER A 465 -6.11 -37.95 -11.01
CA SER A 465 -5.85 -36.97 -12.07
C SER A 465 -5.02 -37.55 -13.23
N MET A 466 -4.05 -38.42 -12.93
CA MET A 466 -3.28 -39.13 -13.95
C MET A 466 -4.11 -40.18 -14.68
N VAL A 467 -4.90 -40.99 -13.97
CA VAL A 467 -5.78 -42.01 -14.55
C VAL A 467 -6.81 -41.35 -15.48
N ALA A 468 -7.44 -40.24 -15.04
CA ALA A 468 -8.39 -39.49 -15.87
C ALA A 468 -7.74 -38.95 -17.17
N LYS A 469 -6.50 -38.44 -17.09
CA LYS A 469 -5.76 -37.98 -18.30
C LYS A 469 -5.35 -39.12 -19.22
N LEU A 470 -4.95 -40.27 -18.68
CA LEU A 470 -4.62 -41.46 -19.48
C LEU A 470 -5.86 -42.02 -20.18
N GLN A 471 -7.02 -42.05 -19.51
CA GLN A 471 -8.30 -42.43 -20.12
C GLN A 471 -8.72 -41.46 -21.23
N LEU A 472 -8.47 -40.15 -21.08
CA LEU A 472 -8.70 -39.16 -22.14
C LEU A 472 -7.82 -39.47 -23.38
N ILE A 473 -6.52 -39.68 -23.18
CA ILE A 473 -5.57 -39.99 -24.27
C ILE A 473 -5.92 -41.32 -24.97
N LEU A 474 -6.32 -42.34 -24.21
CA LEU A 474 -6.71 -43.64 -24.76
C LEU A 474 -8.03 -43.59 -25.55
N SER A 475 -8.98 -42.75 -25.14
CA SER A 475 -10.25 -42.55 -25.86
C SER A 475 -10.08 -41.67 -27.12
N GLU A 476 -9.17 -40.69 -27.12
CA GLU A 476 -8.78 -39.98 -28.34
C GLU A 476 -8.02 -40.89 -29.33
N SER A 477 -7.21 -41.83 -28.83
CA SER A 477 -6.42 -42.78 -29.65
C SER A 477 -7.28 -43.81 -30.40
N THR A 478 -8.46 -44.17 -29.90
CA THR A 478 -9.28 -45.26 -30.48
C THR A 478 -10.12 -44.85 -31.71
N GLY A 479 -10.05 -43.58 -32.13
CA GLY A 479 -10.78 -43.06 -33.30
C GLY A 479 -10.15 -43.38 -34.68
N ALA A 480 -8.93 -43.91 -34.73
CA ALA A 480 -8.19 -44.10 -35.99
C ALA A 480 -8.39 -45.50 -36.62
N ARG A 481 -9.20 -45.53 -37.69
CA ARG A 481 -9.49 -46.66 -38.60
C ARG A 481 -8.42 -47.75 -38.77
N MET A 482 -8.87 -49.00 -38.73
CA MET A 482 -8.17 -50.19 -39.24
C MET A 482 -7.88 -50.15 -40.75
N LEU A 483 -6.81 -50.84 -41.17
CA LEU A 483 -6.83 -51.82 -42.28
C LEU A 483 -5.90 -53.03 -41.97
N PRO A 484 -6.13 -54.21 -42.57
CA PRO A 484 -5.45 -55.47 -42.19
C PRO A 484 -4.43 -55.98 -43.23
N LEU A 485 -3.38 -56.71 -42.82
CA LEU A 485 -2.74 -57.70 -43.71
C LEU A 485 -1.87 -58.80 -43.03
N VAL A 486 -2.20 -60.05 -43.38
CA VAL A 486 -1.34 -61.26 -43.53
C VAL A 486 -0.74 -62.01 -42.33
N GLN A 487 -0.89 -63.34 -42.43
CA GLN A 487 -0.38 -64.41 -41.57
C GLN A 487 0.98 -64.93 -42.08
N ASN A 488 1.82 -65.54 -41.21
CA ASN A 488 2.37 -66.92 -41.35
C ASN A 488 3.59 -67.19 -40.43
N LEU A 489 3.45 -68.20 -39.55
CA LEU A 489 4.35 -69.32 -39.14
C LEU A 489 5.90 -69.26 -39.29
N PRO A 490 6.72 -70.14 -38.64
CA PRO A 490 6.45 -71.21 -37.64
C PRO A 490 7.36 -71.15 -36.34
N PRO A 491 7.26 -72.10 -35.37
CA PRO A 491 8.03 -72.13 -34.11
C PRO A 491 9.33 -72.99 -34.20
N PRO A 492 10.13 -73.21 -33.12
CA PRO A 492 9.89 -74.43 -32.30
C PRO A 492 10.42 -74.49 -30.83
N HIS A 493 10.03 -75.59 -30.16
CA HIS A 493 10.67 -76.38 -29.06
C HIS A 493 10.84 -75.88 -27.60
N CYS A 494 10.23 -76.67 -26.70
CA CYS A 494 10.60 -76.85 -25.29
C CYS A 494 11.69 -77.94 -25.13
N THR A 495 12.45 -77.93 -24.02
CA THR A 495 13.07 -79.14 -23.44
C THR A 495 13.22 -78.99 -21.92
N GLU A 496 13.04 -80.07 -21.17
CA GLU A 496 13.12 -80.15 -19.69
C GLU A 496 14.47 -80.74 -19.20
N LEU A 497 14.58 -80.92 -17.87
CA LEU A 497 15.65 -81.57 -17.09
C LEU A 497 16.95 -80.76 -16.93
N GLY A 498 17.66 -80.80 -15.79
CA GLY A 498 17.39 -81.45 -14.49
C GLY A 498 18.68 -81.70 -13.69
N SER A 499 18.55 -81.90 -12.37
CA SER A 499 19.57 -82.37 -11.39
C SER A 499 20.58 -81.38 -10.73
N THR A 500 20.56 -81.43 -9.40
CA THR A 500 21.47 -80.93 -8.33
C THR A 500 22.54 -82.00 -7.97
N PRO A 501 23.40 -81.90 -6.92
CA PRO A 501 23.88 -80.77 -6.07
C PRO A 501 25.43 -80.75 -5.83
N GLU A 502 25.98 -79.73 -5.12
CA GLU A 502 26.96 -79.81 -3.99
C GLU A 502 27.52 -78.40 -3.59
N PRO A 503 28.15 -78.20 -2.39
CA PRO A 503 27.87 -77.00 -1.58
C PRO A 503 29.04 -76.07 -1.16
N LEU A 504 28.66 -74.81 -0.83
CA LEU A 504 29.34 -73.82 0.07
C LEU A 504 30.72 -73.24 -0.39
N PRO A 505 31.21 -72.08 0.15
CA PRO A 505 30.69 -71.28 1.29
C PRO A 505 30.45 -69.76 1.03
N ASN A 506 29.81 -69.09 2.00
CA ASN A 506 29.76 -67.61 2.21
C ASN A 506 31.17 -67.06 2.57
N PRO A 507 31.49 -65.73 2.56
CA PRO A 507 30.63 -64.52 2.72
C PRO A 507 31.07 -63.34 1.79
N PRO A 508 30.87 -62.02 2.07
CA PRO A 508 29.98 -61.32 3.01
C PRO A 508 29.02 -60.29 2.35
N ILE A 509 28.16 -59.71 3.18
CA ILE A 509 27.17 -58.69 2.80
C ILE A 509 27.84 -57.36 2.40
N SER A 510 27.45 -56.79 1.27
CA SER A 510 27.66 -55.37 0.95
C SER A 510 26.42 -54.78 0.30
N SER A 511 25.76 -53.89 1.02
CA SER A 511 24.60 -53.13 0.57
C SER A 511 25.00 -52.15 -0.53
N SER A 512 24.63 -52.43 -1.78
CA SER A 512 24.71 -51.48 -2.88
C SER A 512 23.31 -51.22 -3.44
N SER A 513 22.87 -49.96 -3.36
CA SER A 513 21.64 -49.49 -4.01
C SER A 513 21.89 -49.33 -5.51
N PRO A 514 20.90 -49.58 -6.38
CA PRO A 514 21.08 -49.44 -7.82
C PRO A 514 21.25 -47.96 -8.23
N PRO A 515 22.09 -47.66 -9.23
CA PRO A 515 22.32 -46.28 -9.69
C PRO A 515 21.11 -45.75 -10.47
N SER A 516 20.69 -44.52 -10.16
CA SER A 516 19.69 -43.80 -10.97
C SER A 516 20.24 -43.46 -12.36
N PRO A 517 19.38 -43.41 -13.40
CA PRO A 517 19.80 -43.15 -14.77
C PRO A 517 20.40 -41.74 -14.92
N ALA A 518 21.52 -41.65 -15.62
CA ALA A 518 22.24 -40.41 -15.83
C ALA A 518 21.40 -39.39 -16.62
N SER A 519 21.12 -38.24 -16.01
CA SER A 519 20.59 -37.09 -16.72
C SER A 519 21.68 -36.47 -17.60
N SER A 520 21.34 -36.13 -18.84
CA SER A 520 22.29 -35.52 -19.78
C SER A 520 22.75 -34.16 -19.26
N PRO A 521 24.08 -33.88 -19.24
CA PRO A 521 24.59 -32.64 -18.69
C PRO A 521 24.12 -31.46 -19.55
N LYS A 522 23.31 -30.57 -18.96
CA LYS A 522 22.94 -29.30 -19.58
C LYS A 522 24.22 -28.51 -19.88
N PRO A 523 24.36 -27.89 -21.06
CA PRO A 523 25.56 -27.13 -21.40
C PRO A 523 25.79 -26.04 -20.33
N TYR A 524 26.98 -26.05 -19.75
CA TYR A 524 27.37 -25.10 -18.70
C TYR A 524 27.44 -23.70 -19.32
N VAL A 525 26.41 -22.89 -19.09
CA VAL A 525 26.44 -21.46 -19.41
C VAL A 525 27.30 -20.80 -18.32
N PRO A 526 28.47 -20.21 -18.66
CA PRO A 526 29.29 -19.53 -17.67
C PRO A 526 28.49 -18.43 -16.99
N ARG A 527 28.65 -18.27 -15.67
CA ARG A 527 28.15 -17.08 -14.97
C ARG A 527 29.23 -16.00 -15.00
N PRO A 528 28.88 -14.72 -15.16
CA PRO A 528 29.87 -13.64 -15.10
C PRO A 528 30.52 -13.61 -13.71
N SER A 529 31.86 -13.71 -13.68
CA SER A 529 32.66 -13.75 -12.45
C SER A 529 32.66 -12.37 -11.73
N ARG A 530 33.04 -12.32 -10.45
CA ARG A 530 32.93 -11.09 -9.66
C ARG A 530 34.01 -10.07 -10.04
N ILE A 531 33.63 -8.82 -10.33
CA ILE A 531 34.61 -7.77 -10.68
C ILE A 531 35.43 -7.37 -9.43
N PRO A 532 36.78 -7.49 -9.47
CA PRO A 532 37.64 -7.12 -8.35
C PRO A 532 37.63 -5.61 -8.03
N SER A 533 38.16 -5.25 -6.87
CA SER A 533 38.33 -3.83 -6.51
C SER A 533 39.38 -3.18 -7.41
N THR A 534 39.02 -2.06 -8.06
CA THR A 534 39.88 -1.31 -8.99
C THR A 534 40.48 -0.12 -8.25
N LYS A 535 41.81 -0.06 -8.10
CA LYS A 535 42.50 1.03 -7.39
C LYS A 535 43.15 2.03 -8.35
N SER A 536 43.68 1.56 -9.48
CA SER A 536 44.37 2.37 -10.49
C SER A 536 43.72 2.27 -11.88
N LEU A 537 44.19 3.09 -12.82
CA LEU A 537 43.94 2.93 -14.25
C LEU A 537 44.48 1.59 -14.77
N ASP A 538 45.63 1.16 -14.27
CA ASP A 538 46.27 -0.10 -14.68
C ASP A 538 45.43 -1.33 -14.30
N ASP A 539 44.82 -1.36 -13.11
CA ASP A 539 43.80 -2.37 -12.75
C ASP A 539 42.64 -2.33 -13.77
N ALA A 540 42.12 -1.14 -14.08
CA ALA A 540 40.97 -0.97 -14.97
C ALA A 540 41.26 -1.50 -16.40
N LEU A 541 42.40 -1.12 -16.97
CA LEU A 541 42.84 -1.57 -18.30
C LEU A 541 43.16 -3.08 -18.33
N THR A 542 43.71 -3.62 -17.24
CA THR A 542 43.97 -5.06 -17.09
C THR A 542 42.65 -5.83 -17.11
N TYR A 543 41.70 -5.46 -16.24
CA TYR A 543 40.38 -6.11 -16.17
C TYR A 543 39.60 -5.96 -17.48
N TRP A 544 39.73 -4.82 -18.17
CA TRP A 544 39.07 -4.56 -19.45
C TRP A 544 39.57 -5.47 -20.59
N ASN A 545 40.89 -5.64 -20.71
CA ASN A 545 41.51 -6.30 -21.86
C ASN A 545 41.86 -7.78 -21.67
N HIS A 546 42.23 -8.15 -20.44
CA HIS A 546 42.82 -9.46 -20.11
C HIS A 546 42.07 -10.18 -18.96
N GLY A 547 41.13 -9.51 -18.30
CA GLY A 547 40.54 -9.99 -17.05
C GLY A 547 41.55 -9.96 -15.91
N ALA A 548 41.34 -10.81 -14.90
CA ALA A 548 42.28 -11.13 -13.84
C ALA A 548 41.92 -12.50 -13.22
N PRO A 549 42.29 -13.63 -13.84
CA PRO A 549 41.94 -14.97 -13.35
C PRO A 549 42.37 -15.22 -11.89
N GLY A 550 43.58 -14.77 -11.51
CA GLY A 550 44.06 -14.84 -10.12
C GLY A 550 43.28 -13.99 -9.09
N LYS A 551 42.34 -13.16 -9.54
CA LYS A 551 41.38 -12.42 -8.70
C LYS A 551 39.92 -12.89 -8.92
N GLY A 552 39.72 -14.01 -9.65
CA GLY A 552 38.40 -14.55 -9.99
C GLY A 552 37.65 -13.77 -11.08
N LEU A 553 38.37 -13.21 -12.06
CA LEU A 553 37.78 -12.56 -13.24
C LEU A 553 38.37 -13.19 -14.52
N ASP A 554 37.77 -14.27 -14.98
CA ASP A 554 38.37 -15.12 -16.04
C ASP A 554 38.14 -14.55 -17.45
N ILE A 555 37.06 -13.81 -17.63
CA ILE A 555 36.63 -13.24 -18.91
C ILE A 555 36.87 -11.72 -18.89
N PRO A 556 37.59 -11.14 -19.87
CA PRO A 556 37.81 -9.70 -19.96
C PRO A 556 36.50 -8.91 -20.03
N LEU A 557 36.44 -7.76 -19.36
CA LEU A 557 35.18 -7.01 -19.25
C LEU A 557 34.66 -6.51 -20.60
N LYS A 558 35.52 -6.23 -21.58
CA LYS A 558 35.09 -5.82 -22.93
C LYS A 558 34.17 -6.86 -23.60
N ASP A 559 34.37 -8.14 -23.31
CA ASP A 559 33.65 -9.26 -23.90
C ASP A 559 32.35 -9.61 -23.15
N TRP A 560 32.08 -8.98 -22.00
CA TRP A 560 30.86 -9.23 -21.24
C TRP A 560 29.58 -8.81 -21.97
N LEU A 561 29.67 -7.84 -22.87
CA LEU A 561 28.52 -7.34 -23.65
C LEU A 561 28.09 -8.30 -24.76
N THR A 562 28.98 -9.19 -25.20
CA THR A 562 28.69 -10.22 -26.21
C THR A 562 28.34 -11.56 -25.57
N LEU A 563 28.94 -11.87 -24.42
CA LEU A 563 28.79 -13.16 -23.74
C LEU A 563 27.62 -13.23 -22.74
N PHE A 564 27.20 -12.09 -22.16
CA PHE A 564 26.21 -12.07 -21.07
C PHE A 564 25.07 -11.08 -21.32
N LYS A 565 23.87 -11.40 -20.83
CA LYS A 565 22.75 -10.46 -20.83
C LYS A 565 22.90 -9.48 -19.66
N PRO A 566 22.40 -8.24 -19.74
CA PRO A 566 22.47 -7.27 -18.64
C PRO A 566 21.83 -7.72 -17.32
N SER A 567 20.95 -8.72 -17.35
CA SER A 567 20.43 -9.40 -16.16
C SER A 567 21.54 -10.11 -15.36
N ASP A 568 22.47 -10.74 -16.06
CA ASP A 568 23.33 -11.78 -15.53
C ASP A 568 24.47 -11.18 -14.70
N TYR A 569 24.92 -9.98 -15.07
CA TYR A 569 25.91 -9.17 -14.34
C TYR A 569 25.31 -7.94 -13.65
N SER A 570 23.99 -7.90 -13.44
CA SER A 570 23.28 -6.73 -12.90
C SER A 570 23.81 -6.25 -11.52
N SER A 571 24.27 -7.18 -10.68
CA SER A 571 24.92 -6.90 -9.38
C SER A 571 26.27 -6.19 -9.50
N GLU A 572 27.00 -6.41 -10.58
CA GLU A 572 28.33 -5.83 -10.86
C GLU A 572 28.27 -4.68 -11.90
N GLY A 573 27.09 -4.41 -12.46
CA GLY A 573 26.87 -3.43 -13.54
C GLY A 573 27.35 -2.01 -13.24
N VAL A 574 27.37 -1.59 -11.97
CA VAL A 574 27.92 -0.29 -11.56
C VAL A 574 29.44 -0.26 -11.67
N LYS A 575 30.14 -1.33 -11.26
CA LYS A 575 31.61 -1.42 -11.41
C LYS A 575 31.98 -1.55 -12.88
N PHE A 576 31.30 -2.44 -13.60
CA PHE A 576 31.46 -2.62 -15.04
C PHE A 576 31.32 -1.29 -15.79
N GLY A 577 30.24 -0.54 -15.54
CA GLY A 577 30.02 0.78 -16.15
C GLY A 577 31.13 1.78 -15.81
N ASN A 578 31.59 1.83 -14.56
CA ASN A 578 32.67 2.74 -14.14
C ASN A 578 34.01 2.42 -14.83
N ILE A 579 34.39 1.14 -14.94
CA ILE A 579 35.60 0.72 -15.64
C ILE A 579 35.47 1.04 -17.13
N ARG A 580 34.36 0.64 -17.74
CA ARG A 580 34.03 0.94 -19.15
C ARG A 580 34.16 2.43 -19.47
N PHE A 581 33.61 3.32 -18.64
CA PHE A 581 33.71 4.77 -18.87
C PHE A 581 35.15 5.29 -18.91
N VAL A 582 36.04 4.76 -18.08
CA VAL A 582 37.46 5.19 -18.05
C VAL A 582 38.23 4.56 -19.20
N CYS A 583 38.01 3.28 -19.50
CA CYS A 583 38.69 2.59 -20.61
C CYS A 583 38.26 3.14 -21.98
N GLU A 584 36.97 3.45 -22.17
CA GLU A 584 36.50 4.15 -23.38
C GLU A 584 37.17 5.53 -23.54
N GLU A 585 37.39 6.27 -22.46
CA GLU A 585 38.08 7.57 -22.52
C GLU A 585 39.52 7.41 -23.01
N PHE A 586 40.25 6.47 -22.38
CA PHE A 586 41.63 6.14 -22.72
C PHE A 586 41.80 5.72 -24.19
N TYR A 587 40.93 4.84 -24.70
CA TYR A 587 41.02 4.37 -26.08
C TYR A 587 40.46 5.34 -27.13
N THR A 588 39.40 6.10 -26.81
CA THR A 588 38.71 6.94 -27.81
C THR A 588 39.27 8.35 -27.91
N HIS A 589 39.74 8.93 -26.79
CA HIS A 589 40.22 10.31 -26.75
C HIS A 589 41.73 10.44 -26.57
N CYS A 590 42.39 9.42 -26.02
CA CYS A 590 43.85 9.39 -25.87
C CYS A 590 44.53 8.34 -26.78
N ASN A 591 43.80 7.69 -27.68
CA ASN A 591 44.28 6.62 -28.57
C ASN A 591 45.06 5.47 -27.87
N GLY A 592 44.84 5.27 -26.56
CA GLY A 592 45.61 4.32 -25.76
C GLY A 592 47.01 4.80 -25.34
N ASP A 593 47.35 6.07 -25.54
CA ASP A 593 48.61 6.68 -25.11
C ASP A 593 48.52 7.16 -23.65
N PHE A 594 49.39 6.63 -22.80
CA PHE A 594 49.49 7.02 -21.39
C PHE A 594 50.02 8.44 -21.20
N THR A 595 50.88 8.96 -22.08
CA THR A 595 51.41 10.32 -22.01
C THR A 595 50.29 11.33 -22.28
N LEU A 596 49.47 11.10 -23.30
CA LEU A 596 48.30 11.92 -23.57
C LEU A 596 47.29 11.84 -22.41
N PHE A 597 47.01 10.63 -21.90
CA PHE A 597 46.05 10.47 -20.80
C PHE A 597 46.53 11.13 -19.49
N GLU A 598 47.82 11.07 -19.17
CA GLU A 598 48.39 11.73 -17.99
C GLU A 598 48.44 13.26 -18.15
N LEU A 599 48.67 13.78 -19.37
CA LEU A 599 48.52 15.21 -19.67
C LEU A 599 47.08 15.70 -19.47
N GLU A 600 46.09 14.87 -19.82
CA GLU A 600 44.67 15.18 -19.65
C GLU A 600 44.15 15.02 -18.21
N PHE A 601 44.74 14.10 -17.42
CA PHE A 601 44.29 13.73 -16.07
C PHE A 601 45.45 13.60 -15.06
N PRO A 602 46.25 14.66 -14.85
CA PRO A 602 47.53 14.58 -14.15
C PRO A 602 47.42 14.11 -12.69
N GLY A 603 48.26 13.16 -12.31
CA GLY A 603 48.35 12.59 -10.97
C GLY A 603 47.20 11.65 -10.57
N LEU A 604 46.27 11.34 -11.49
CA LEU A 604 45.07 10.55 -11.17
C LEU A 604 45.19 9.05 -11.47
N ARG A 605 46.25 8.60 -12.17
CA ARG A 605 46.47 7.20 -12.56
C ARG A 605 46.31 6.20 -11.40
N GLN A 606 46.80 6.53 -10.20
CA GLN A 606 46.75 5.65 -9.02
C GLN A 606 45.51 5.87 -8.12
N ARG A 607 44.53 6.67 -8.56
CA ARG A 607 43.36 7.07 -7.75
C ARG A 607 42.06 6.92 -8.54
N PHE A 608 41.71 5.68 -8.90
CA PHE A 608 40.61 5.36 -9.83
C PHE A 608 39.28 6.09 -9.54
N THR A 609 38.87 6.24 -8.28
CA THR A 609 37.64 6.96 -7.90
C THR A 609 37.69 8.46 -8.22
N LEU A 610 38.87 9.11 -8.15
CA LEU A 610 39.04 10.51 -8.55
C LEU A 610 39.16 10.62 -10.07
N LEU A 611 39.90 9.70 -10.70
CA LEU A 611 40.01 9.63 -12.16
C LEU A 611 38.63 9.51 -12.83
N MET A 612 37.80 8.58 -12.35
CA MET A 612 36.43 8.39 -12.84
C MET A 612 35.56 9.65 -12.68
N LYS A 613 35.75 10.44 -11.61
CA LYS A 613 35.06 11.74 -11.44
C LYS A 613 35.55 12.77 -12.46
N ALA A 614 36.86 12.87 -12.68
CA ALA A 614 37.44 13.80 -13.66
C ALA A 614 37.00 13.47 -15.09
N VAL A 615 37.05 12.19 -15.49
CA VAL A 615 36.56 11.71 -16.80
C VAL A 615 35.08 12.05 -17.00
N ARG A 616 34.24 11.86 -15.99
CA ARG A 616 32.81 12.23 -16.06
C ARG A 616 32.57 13.73 -16.24
N GLU A 617 33.31 14.57 -15.53
CA GLU A 617 33.17 16.03 -15.67
C GLU A 617 33.68 16.49 -17.04
N LYS A 618 34.75 15.89 -17.57
CA LYS A 618 35.23 16.16 -18.93
C LYS A 618 34.23 15.76 -20.02
N ARG A 619 33.63 14.55 -19.93
CA ARG A 619 32.52 14.12 -20.80
C ARG A 619 31.29 15.03 -20.70
N LYS A 620 31.06 15.65 -19.53
CA LYS A 620 29.99 16.63 -19.33
C LYS A 620 30.29 17.99 -19.97
N ILE A 621 31.54 18.45 -19.94
CA ILE A 621 32.00 19.65 -20.65
C ILE A 621 31.91 19.46 -22.17
N ARG A 622 32.27 18.27 -22.70
CA ARG A 622 32.12 17.95 -24.14
C ARG A 622 30.67 17.75 -24.60
N GLY A 623 29.72 17.55 -23.68
CA GLY A 623 28.32 17.25 -24.00
C GLY A 623 28.01 15.78 -24.27
N ASP A 624 28.99 14.88 -24.17
CA ASP A 624 28.85 13.43 -24.37
C ASP A 624 27.81 12.82 -23.41
N THR A 625 27.73 13.33 -22.18
CA THR A 625 26.71 12.91 -21.22
C THR A 625 25.39 13.61 -21.49
N LYS A 626 24.45 12.89 -22.12
CA LYS A 626 23.03 13.23 -22.07
C LYS A 626 22.60 13.37 -20.61
N SER A 627 22.28 14.60 -20.20
CA SER A 627 21.61 14.87 -18.93
C SER A 627 20.45 13.89 -18.79
N ARG A 628 20.50 13.02 -17.77
CA ARG A 628 19.39 12.12 -17.47
C ARG A 628 18.21 13.03 -17.17
N LYS A 629 17.28 13.17 -18.14
CA LYS A 629 16.06 13.98 -18.00
C LYS A 629 15.49 13.65 -16.63
N ARG A 630 15.60 14.60 -15.69
CA ARG A 630 14.92 14.47 -14.41
C ARG A 630 13.46 14.34 -14.80
N SER A 631 12.87 13.18 -14.55
CA SER A 631 11.42 13.04 -14.60
C SER A 631 10.89 14.16 -13.73
N HIS A 632 10.27 15.17 -14.34
CA HIS A 632 9.57 16.20 -13.57
C HIS A 632 8.58 15.43 -12.70
N LYS A 633 8.69 15.68 -11.39
CA LYS A 633 8.21 14.79 -10.34
C LYS A 633 7.11 15.50 -9.57
#